data_AF-A0A9E3TX49-F1
#
_entry.id   AF-A0A9E3TX49-F1
#
_cell.length_a   1.000
_cell.length_b   1.000
_cell.length_c   1.000
_cell.angle_alpha   90.00
_cell.angle_beta   90.00
_cell.angle_gamma   90.00
#
_symmetry.space_group_name_H-M   'P 1'
#
loop_
_entity.id
_entity.type
_entity.pdbx_description
1 polymer ?
#
loop_
_entity_poly.entity_id
_entity_poly.type
_entity_poly.pdbx_seq_one_letter_code
_entity_poly.pdbx_strand_id
1 'polypeptide(L)'
;MSDLEERQEGVHAGVQELLALARRAEAGPYADVCGMLADLIHVPVESARVVEAALGELAQAVVVKGERLLRVLRDVRARPTGRLTILPLEDAPLPLETTWSAMERQPGVIGRADRFVRCELAYAPLVRRLLGDTWVVESLEVAASLAELSGDQLRFVTVDGAVVERSGAVLLNAASHATGIISRRSELRQLTAQLQTLAQESDAAAQQVQATESQITELEEQCQRLADLARELRDEAADRNAQVRVARAEQARLEKQAEAAERDYQSAVARQSESSQLIESLQAQEQESQRKAVEAEVAIEAALARFADCEARHKACDLQWTSAKVELAKSEHHVEGLAARLAQIQ
;
A
#
# COMPACT_ATOMS: atom_id res chain seq x y z
N MET A 1 -26.51 -20.91 27.11
CA MET A 1 -27.14 -19.92 28.01
C MET A 1 -28.54 -20.39 28.43
N SER A 2 -28.66 -21.52 29.14
CA SER A 2 -29.96 -22.01 29.64
C SER A 2 -29.93 -22.51 31.09
N ASP A 3 -28.76 -22.78 31.68
CA ASP A 3 -28.73 -23.43 33.00
C ASP A 3 -29.02 -22.49 34.19
N LEU A 4 -28.88 -21.16 34.03
CA LEU A 4 -29.15 -20.21 35.12
C LEU A 4 -30.60 -19.75 35.16
N GLU A 5 -31.28 -19.66 34.01
CA GLU A 5 -32.72 -19.40 33.93
C GLU A 5 -33.55 -20.63 34.35
N GLU A 6 -33.01 -21.84 34.14
CA GLU A 6 -33.64 -23.09 34.56
C GLU A 6 -33.67 -23.29 36.08
N ARG A 7 -32.77 -22.65 36.84
CA ARG A 7 -32.72 -22.86 38.30
C ARG A 7 -33.74 -22.06 39.10
N GLN A 8 -34.48 -21.12 38.50
CA GLN A 8 -35.56 -20.34 39.13
C GLN A 8 -35.27 -19.94 40.59
N GLU A 9 -34.01 -19.63 40.92
CA GLU A 9 -33.58 -19.31 42.28
C GLU A 9 -34.27 -18.01 42.72
N GLY A 10 -35.05 -18.09 43.80
CA GLY A 10 -35.84 -16.98 44.34
C GLY A 10 -37.31 -16.95 43.90
N VAL A 11 -37.75 -17.87 43.04
CA VAL A 11 -39.18 -18.01 42.65
C VAL A 11 -39.90 -18.96 43.60
N HIS A 12 -41.13 -18.62 44.00
CA HIS A 12 -41.98 -19.47 44.85
C HIS A 12 -42.24 -20.84 44.19
N ALA A 13 -42.11 -21.92 44.95
CA ALA A 13 -42.26 -23.31 44.45
C ALA A 13 -43.57 -23.54 43.68
N GLY A 14 -44.67 -22.94 44.12
CA GLY A 14 -45.98 -23.09 43.47
C GLY A 14 -46.04 -22.41 42.11
N VAL A 15 -45.30 -21.31 41.92
CA VAL A 15 -45.13 -20.65 40.62
C VAL A 15 -44.28 -21.52 39.70
N GLN A 16 -43.18 -22.08 40.21
CA GLN A 16 -42.30 -22.98 39.43
C GLN A 16 -43.05 -24.20 38.90
N GLU A 17 -43.81 -24.86 39.78
CA GLU A 17 -44.62 -26.03 39.44
C GLU A 17 -45.70 -25.68 38.40
N LEU A 18 -46.41 -24.56 38.58
CA LEU A 18 -47.41 -24.13 37.60
C LEU A 18 -46.82 -23.84 36.22
N LEU A 19 -45.68 -23.14 36.17
CA LEU A 19 -44.99 -22.83 34.91
C LEU A 19 -44.42 -24.10 34.25
N ALA A 20 -44.01 -25.11 35.03
CA ALA A 20 -43.60 -26.40 34.50
C ALA A 20 -44.78 -27.18 33.90
N LEU A 21 -45.95 -27.15 34.54
CA LEU A 21 -47.19 -27.74 34.02
C LEU A 21 -47.64 -27.04 32.73
N ALA A 22 -47.61 -25.71 32.71
CA ALA A 22 -47.95 -24.90 31.54
C ALA A 22 -47.05 -25.21 30.34
N ARG A 23 -45.72 -25.34 30.55
CA ARG A 23 -44.77 -25.68 29.48
C ARG A 23 -45.02 -27.03 28.80
N ARG A 24 -45.67 -27.97 29.50
CA ARG A 24 -46.02 -29.30 28.98
C ARG A 24 -47.43 -29.37 28.39
N ALA A 25 -48.25 -28.36 28.60
CA ALA A 25 -49.65 -28.36 28.19
C ALA A 25 -49.80 -27.77 26.79
N GLU A 26 -50.12 -28.62 25.80
CA GLU A 26 -50.45 -28.16 24.44
C GLU A 26 -51.89 -27.64 24.33
N ALA A 27 -52.78 -28.10 25.23
CA ALA A 27 -54.19 -27.71 25.27
C ALA A 27 -54.75 -27.75 26.70
N GLY A 28 -55.92 -27.14 26.89
CA GLY A 28 -56.65 -27.14 28.16
C GLY A 28 -56.30 -25.96 29.08
N PRO A 29 -56.72 -26.01 30.35
CA PRO A 29 -56.66 -24.85 31.26
C PRO A 29 -55.24 -24.34 31.54
N TYR A 30 -54.23 -25.22 31.53
CA TYR A 30 -52.83 -24.85 31.73
C TYR A 30 -52.19 -24.18 30.51
N ALA A 31 -52.76 -24.36 29.32
CA ALA A 31 -52.31 -23.67 28.10
C ALA A 31 -52.69 -22.18 28.08
N ASP A 32 -53.59 -21.75 28.98
CA ASP A 32 -53.97 -20.34 29.14
C ASP A 32 -52.93 -19.52 29.93
N VAL A 33 -51.89 -20.16 30.48
CA VAL A 33 -50.84 -19.48 31.23
C VAL A 33 -49.93 -18.69 30.28
N CYS A 34 -49.85 -17.37 30.48
CA CYS A 34 -48.94 -16.50 29.73
C CYS A 34 -47.51 -16.57 30.25
N GLY A 35 -47.35 -16.66 31.58
CA GLY A 35 -46.04 -16.59 32.24
C GLY A 35 -46.09 -15.78 33.53
N MET A 36 -44.93 -15.57 34.15
CA MET A 36 -44.81 -14.75 35.36
C MET A 36 -44.76 -13.25 34.99
N LEU A 37 -45.34 -12.38 35.81
CA LEU A 37 -45.42 -10.95 35.52
C LEU A 37 -44.05 -10.34 35.24
N ALA A 38 -43.04 -10.65 36.06
CA ALA A 38 -41.68 -10.16 35.86
C ALA A 38 -41.02 -10.64 34.54
N ASP A 39 -41.56 -11.65 33.85
CA ASP A 39 -41.09 -12.10 32.52
C ASP A 39 -41.78 -11.34 31.39
N LEU A 40 -43.02 -10.91 31.63
CA LEU A 40 -43.88 -10.25 30.65
C LEU A 40 -43.66 -8.74 30.59
N ILE A 41 -42.84 -8.20 31.49
CA ILE A 41 -42.50 -6.79 31.56
C ILE A 41 -41.01 -6.54 31.37
N HIS A 42 -40.70 -5.40 30.78
CA HIS A 42 -39.37 -4.90 30.55
C HIS A 42 -39.22 -3.55 31.25
N VAL A 43 -38.26 -3.48 32.16
CA VAL A 43 -37.96 -2.28 32.94
C VAL A 43 -36.50 -1.90 32.71
N PRO A 44 -36.16 -0.63 32.45
CA PRO A 44 -34.77 -0.17 32.48
C PRO A 44 -34.10 -0.48 33.83
N VAL A 45 -32.79 -0.69 33.85
CA VAL A 45 -32.07 -1.06 35.10
C VAL A 45 -32.17 0.06 36.14
N GLU A 46 -32.19 1.30 35.69
CA GLU A 46 -32.24 2.51 36.51
C GLU A 46 -33.56 2.62 37.30
N SER A 47 -34.66 2.13 36.74
CA SER A 47 -35.99 2.15 37.38
C SER A 47 -36.43 0.79 37.93
N ALA A 48 -35.63 -0.26 37.73
CA ALA A 48 -36.00 -1.63 38.09
C ALA A 48 -36.32 -1.76 39.58
N ARG A 49 -35.47 -1.21 40.45
CA ARG A 49 -35.67 -1.24 41.92
C ARG A 49 -36.97 -0.57 42.36
N VAL A 50 -37.33 0.56 41.74
CA VAL A 50 -38.55 1.30 42.07
C VAL A 50 -39.79 0.52 41.64
N VAL A 51 -39.80 0.01 40.41
CA VAL A 51 -40.90 -0.82 39.90
C VAL A 51 -41.03 -2.11 40.70
N GLU A 52 -39.91 -2.68 41.13
CA GLU A 52 -39.87 -3.87 41.96
C GLU A 52 -40.46 -3.63 43.34
N ALA A 53 -40.11 -2.52 44.00
CA ALA A 53 -40.74 -2.12 45.26
C ALA A 53 -42.25 -1.89 45.09
N ALA A 54 -42.66 -1.26 43.98
CA ALA A 54 -44.07 -1.03 43.68
C ALA A 54 -44.84 -2.35 43.43
N LEU A 55 -44.30 -3.29 42.67
CA LEU A 55 -44.98 -4.57 42.42
C LEU A 55 -44.91 -5.52 43.62
N GLY A 56 -43.82 -5.48 44.38
CA GLY A 56 -43.56 -6.37 45.50
C GLY A 56 -43.74 -7.84 45.09
N GLU A 57 -44.57 -8.56 45.85
CA GLU A 57 -44.87 -9.98 45.62
C GLU A 57 -45.62 -10.25 44.31
N LEU A 58 -46.28 -9.23 43.73
CA LEU A 58 -46.97 -9.39 42.45
C LEU A 58 -45.98 -9.57 41.29
N ALA A 59 -44.69 -9.23 41.47
CA ALA A 59 -43.64 -9.53 40.50
C ALA A 59 -43.59 -11.03 40.15
N GLN A 60 -43.91 -11.90 41.12
CA GLN A 60 -43.95 -13.36 40.94
C GLN A 60 -45.32 -13.91 40.53
N ALA A 61 -46.33 -13.05 40.35
CA ALA A 61 -47.66 -13.52 40.01
C ALA A 61 -47.71 -14.09 38.59
N VAL A 62 -48.52 -15.13 38.38
CA VAL A 62 -48.68 -15.80 37.09
C VAL A 62 -49.87 -15.18 36.35
N VAL A 63 -49.61 -14.66 35.15
CA VAL A 63 -50.61 -14.07 34.27
C VAL A 63 -51.26 -15.17 33.43
N VAL A 64 -52.58 -15.16 33.35
CA VAL A 64 -53.37 -16.20 32.65
C VAL A 64 -54.47 -15.57 31.79
N LYS A 65 -54.80 -16.20 30.65
CA LYS A 65 -55.89 -15.78 29.78
C LYS A 65 -57.21 -16.41 30.22
N GLY A 66 -58.23 -15.58 30.44
CA GLY A 66 -59.55 -16.05 30.86
C GLY A 66 -59.54 -16.74 32.24
N GLU A 67 -60.57 -17.57 32.49
CA GLU A 67 -60.84 -18.10 33.84
C GLU A 67 -60.73 -19.62 33.96
N ARG A 68 -60.42 -20.35 32.87
CA ARG A 68 -60.48 -21.83 32.89
C ARG A 68 -59.53 -22.40 33.94
N LEU A 69 -58.31 -21.90 34.00
CA LEU A 69 -57.34 -22.31 35.02
C LEU A 69 -57.82 -21.98 36.44
N LEU A 70 -58.37 -20.78 36.65
CA LEU A 70 -58.91 -20.37 37.95
C LEU A 70 -60.02 -21.33 38.43
N ARG A 71 -60.86 -21.85 37.52
CA ARG A 71 -61.89 -22.84 37.87
C ARG A 71 -61.30 -24.18 38.28
N VAL A 72 -60.25 -24.66 37.60
CA VAL A 72 -59.52 -25.89 37.98
C VAL A 72 -58.90 -25.73 39.36
N LEU A 73 -58.21 -24.61 39.59
CA LEU A 73 -57.50 -24.35 40.84
C LEU A 73 -58.42 -24.03 42.02
N ARG A 74 -59.75 -23.93 41.83
CA ARG A 74 -60.69 -23.93 42.96
C ARG A 74 -60.66 -25.26 43.69
N ASP A 75 -60.43 -26.38 43.00
CA ASP A 75 -60.15 -27.66 43.64
C ASP A 75 -58.77 -27.63 44.29
N VAL A 76 -58.74 -27.75 45.62
CA VAL A 76 -57.51 -27.72 46.42
C VAL A 76 -56.56 -28.85 46.00
N ARG A 77 -57.08 -29.99 45.54
CA ARG A 77 -56.25 -31.12 45.09
C ARG A 77 -55.51 -30.85 43.79
N ALA A 78 -55.98 -29.89 42.98
CA ALA A 78 -55.37 -29.51 41.72
C ALA A 78 -54.39 -28.33 41.85
N ARG A 79 -54.18 -27.80 43.07
CA ARG A 79 -53.30 -26.65 43.30
C ARG A 79 -51.83 -27.05 43.37
N PRO A 80 -50.94 -26.30 42.72
CA PRO A 80 -49.51 -26.37 42.98
C PRO A 80 -49.18 -26.14 44.44
N THR A 81 -48.07 -26.72 44.89
CA THR A 81 -47.59 -26.62 46.27
C THR A 81 -46.86 -25.30 46.53
N GLY A 82 -47.26 -24.56 47.56
CA GLY A 82 -46.62 -23.30 47.96
C GLY A 82 -47.41 -22.05 47.57
N ARG A 83 -46.76 -20.88 47.65
CA ARG A 83 -47.40 -19.58 47.37
C ARG A 83 -47.63 -19.41 45.87
N LEU A 84 -48.84 -18.98 45.52
CA LEU A 84 -49.24 -18.75 44.14
C LEU A 84 -50.22 -17.57 44.09
N THR A 85 -49.91 -16.58 43.26
CA THR A 85 -50.81 -15.48 42.91
C THR A 85 -51.11 -15.57 41.43
N ILE A 86 -52.39 -15.49 41.06
CA ILE A 86 -52.82 -15.55 39.67
C ILE A 86 -53.47 -14.23 39.27
N LEU A 87 -53.04 -13.70 38.14
CA LEU A 87 -53.56 -12.48 37.55
C LEU A 87 -54.30 -12.81 36.26
N PRO A 88 -55.64 -12.79 36.25
CA PRO A 88 -56.38 -12.94 35.01
C PRO A 88 -56.14 -11.72 34.13
N LEU A 89 -55.85 -11.98 32.85
CA LEU A 89 -55.87 -11.01 31.79
C LEU A 89 -57.34 -10.74 31.48
N GLU A 90 -57.89 -9.69 32.08
CA GLU A 90 -59.25 -9.24 31.82
C GLU A 90 -59.24 -8.26 30.64
N ASP A 91 -60.22 -8.39 29.74
CA ASP A 91 -60.58 -7.36 28.76
C ASP A 91 -61.38 -6.23 29.45
N ALA A 92 -60.95 -5.80 30.64
CA ALA A 92 -61.62 -4.72 31.34
C ALA A 92 -61.20 -3.39 30.70
N PRO A 93 -62.15 -2.46 30.46
CA PRO A 93 -61.81 -1.11 30.02
C PRO A 93 -60.85 -0.49 31.04
N LEU A 94 -59.74 0.05 30.53
CA LEU A 94 -58.78 0.83 31.29
C LEU A 94 -59.53 1.86 32.14
N PRO A 95 -59.21 2.02 33.44
CA PRO A 95 -59.66 3.18 34.19
C PRO A 95 -59.31 4.43 33.38
N LEU A 96 -60.34 5.22 33.07
CA LEU A 96 -60.24 6.46 32.30
C LEU A 96 -59.08 7.31 32.82
N GLU A 97 -58.39 7.99 31.93
CA GLU A 97 -57.36 8.94 32.31
C GLU A 97 -57.89 9.99 33.30
N THR A 98 -57.26 9.93 34.48
CA THR A 98 -56.71 11.06 35.24
C THR A 98 -57.67 12.06 35.88
N THR A 99 -58.26 11.67 37.01
CA THR A 99 -58.59 12.67 38.05
C THR A 99 -57.31 13.28 38.66
N TRP A 100 -56.15 12.62 38.49
CA TRP A 100 -54.89 12.96 39.14
C TRP A 100 -53.74 13.33 38.18
N SER A 101 -54.01 13.77 36.95
CA SER A 101 -52.94 14.25 36.03
C SER A 101 -52.19 15.46 36.58
N ALA A 102 -52.85 16.27 37.42
CA ALA A 102 -52.22 17.35 38.15
C ALA A 102 -51.13 16.89 39.15
N MET A 103 -51.13 15.59 39.53
CA MET A 103 -50.12 15.01 40.43
C MET A 103 -48.71 15.06 39.82
N GLU A 104 -48.58 14.97 38.49
CA GLU A 104 -47.29 15.11 37.79
C GLU A 104 -46.62 16.47 38.04
N ARG A 105 -47.38 17.48 38.48
CA ARG A 105 -46.87 18.83 38.76
C ARG A 105 -46.58 19.08 40.23
N GLN A 106 -46.87 18.12 41.11
CA GLN A 106 -46.59 18.28 42.53
C GLN A 106 -45.06 18.19 42.78
N PRO A 107 -44.51 19.05 43.65
CA PRO A 107 -43.09 19.01 43.97
C PRO A 107 -42.67 17.62 44.50
N GLY A 108 -41.55 17.12 43.98
CA GLY A 108 -41.00 15.81 44.37
C GLY A 108 -41.67 14.60 43.74
N VAL A 109 -42.62 14.78 42.81
CA VAL A 109 -43.18 13.68 41.99
C VAL A 109 -42.32 13.49 40.73
N ILE A 110 -41.85 12.25 40.53
CA ILE A 110 -41.05 11.87 39.36
C ILE A 110 -41.94 11.38 38.22
N GLY A 111 -43.01 10.65 38.54
CA GLY A 111 -43.98 10.20 37.56
C GLY A 111 -44.75 8.95 37.99
N ARG A 112 -45.64 8.45 37.13
CA ARG A 112 -46.47 7.28 37.41
C ARG A 112 -45.73 5.97 37.13
N ALA A 113 -45.84 5.00 38.03
CA ALA A 113 -45.03 3.78 38.02
C ALA A 113 -45.21 2.92 36.76
N ASP A 114 -46.42 2.89 36.18
CA ASP A 114 -46.71 2.18 34.93
C ASP A 114 -45.92 2.72 33.73
N ARG A 115 -45.51 4.01 33.75
CA ARG A 115 -44.74 4.63 32.67
C ARG A 115 -43.27 4.20 32.65
N PHE A 116 -42.77 3.64 33.74
CA PHE A 116 -41.41 3.08 33.82
C PHE A 116 -41.34 1.65 33.30
N VAL A 117 -42.48 1.05 32.93
CA VAL A 117 -42.60 -0.33 32.49
C VAL A 117 -42.98 -0.40 31.01
N ARG A 118 -42.26 -1.25 30.25
CA ARG A 118 -42.59 -1.60 28.86
C ARG A 118 -43.11 -3.03 28.84
N CYS A 119 -44.13 -3.30 28.03
CA CYS A 119 -44.67 -4.64 27.84
C CYS A 119 -45.37 -4.74 26.48
N GLU A 120 -45.75 -5.95 26.07
CA GLU A 120 -46.59 -6.13 24.88
C GLU A 120 -47.97 -5.49 25.07
N LEU A 121 -48.58 -5.07 23.97
CA LEU A 121 -49.86 -4.35 24.00
C LEU A 121 -50.96 -5.12 24.73
N ALA A 122 -50.95 -6.46 24.65
CA ALA A 122 -51.89 -7.33 25.35
C ALA A 122 -51.80 -7.22 26.88
N TYR A 123 -50.64 -6.87 27.44
CA TYR A 123 -50.41 -6.77 28.88
C TYR A 123 -50.53 -5.33 29.41
N ALA A 124 -50.61 -4.32 28.54
CA ALA A 124 -50.70 -2.92 28.94
C ALA A 124 -51.89 -2.62 29.90
N PRO A 125 -53.10 -3.20 29.72
CA PRO A 125 -54.19 -3.03 30.68
C PRO A 125 -53.87 -3.60 32.06
N LEU A 126 -53.18 -4.75 32.11
CA LEU A 126 -52.76 -5.37 33.36
C LEU A 126 -51.73 -4.50 34.09
N VAL A 127 -50.69 -4.04 33.39
CA VAL A 127 -49.67 -3.16 33.98
C VAL A 127 -50.31 -1.88 34.53
N ARG A 128 -51.24 -1.28 33.79
CA ARG A 128 -51.96 -0.09 34.23
C ARG A 128 -52.89 -0.35 35.40
N ARG A 129 -53.49 -1.55 35.52
CA ARG A 129 -54.27 -1.95 36.70
C ARG A 129 -53.40 -2.09 37.95
N LEU A 130 -52.16 -2.57 37.80
CA LEU A 130 -51.26 -2.83 38.93
C LEU A 130 -50.45 -1.62 39.38
N LEU A 131 -50.15 -0.69 38.46
CA LEU A 131 -49.23 0.42 38.71
C LEU A 131 -49.81 1.80 38.35
N GLY A 132 -51.01 1.88 37.77
CA GLY A 132 -51.60 3.14 37.30
C GLY A 132 -52.13 4.06 38.41
N ASP A 133 -52.17 3.59 39.65
CA ASP A 133 -52.46 4.34 40.87
C ASP A 133 -51.19 4.64 41.69
N THR A 134 -50.05 4.14 41.24
CA THR A 134 -48.79 4.19 41.98
C THR A 134 -47.89 5.28 41.41
N TRP A 135 -47.42 6.17 42.27
CA TRP A 135 -46.61 7.33 41.91
C TRP A 135 -45.20 7.22 42.48
N VAL A 136 -44.21 7.45 41.65
CA VAL A 136 -42.80 7.52 42.03
C VAL A 136 -42.49 8.93 42.53
N VAL A 137 -41.91 9.03 43.71
CA VAL A 137 -41.56 10.29 44.38
C VAL A 137 -40.13 10.28 44.90
N GLU A 138 -39.57 11.46 45.15
CA GLU A 138 -38.18 11.62 45.58
C GLU A 138 -37.91 11.06 46.98
N SER A 139 -38.78 11.34 47.96
CA SER A 139 -38.55 10.99 49.36
C SER A 139 -39.81 10.50 50.08
N LEU A 140 -39.61 9.92 51.26
CA LEU A 140 -40.71 9.41 52.08
C LEU A 140 -41.57 10.54 52.66
N GLU A 141 -40.97 11.69 52.96
CA GLU A 141 -41.68 12.89 53.41
C GLU A 141 -42.63 13.40 52.32
N VAL A 142 -42.18 13.42 51.06
CA VAL A 142 -43.03 13.76 49.92
C VAL A 142 -44.16 12.74 49.80
N ALA A 143 -43.84 11.43 49.84
CA ALA A 143 -44.82 10.36 49.79
C ALA A 143 -45.93 10.51 50.84
N ALA A 144 -45.55 10.79 52.10
CA ALA A 144 -46.49 10.96 53.21
C ALA A 144 -47.40 12.19 53.01
N SER A 145 -46.83 13.32 52.59
CA SER A 145 -47.61 14.55 52.35
C SER A 145 -48.64 14.39 51.22
N LEU A 146 -48.28 13.68 50.15
CA LEU A 146 -49.16 13.42 49.03
C LEU A 146 -50.20 12.33 49.35
N ALA A 147 -49.88 11.38 50.23
CA ALA A 147 -50.85 10.41 50.73
C ALA A 147 -51.97 11.10 51.52
N GLU A 148 -51.65 12.09 52.38
CA GLU A 148 -52.67 12.88 53.08
C GLU A 148 -53.58 13.67 52.11
N LEU A 149 -53.01 14.22 51.04
CA LEU A 149 -53.74 14.98 50.02
C LEU A 149 -54.66 14.10 49.16
N SER A 150 -54.19 12.91 48.80
CA SER A 150 -54.87 11.99 47.89
C SER A 150 -55.81 11.00 48.58
N GLY A 151 -55.73 10.89 49.91
CA GLY A 151 -56.54 9.98 50.71
C GLY A 151 -56.21 8.51 50.42
N ASP A 152 -57.24 7.68 50.23
CA ASP A 152 -57.12 6.24 50.02
C ASP A 152 -57.04 5.83 48.53
N GLN A 153 -56.80 6.79 47.63
CA GLN A 153 -56.90 6.57 46.19
C GLN A 153 -55.57 6.19 45.53
N LEU A 154 -54.44 6.65 46.08
CA LEU A 154 -53.12 6.53 45.44
C LEU A 154 -52.12 5.82 46.35
N ARG A 155 -51.14 5.21 45.71
CA ARG A 155 -49.97 4.61 46.34
C ARG A 155 -48.73 5.39 45.93
N PHE A 156 -47.75 5.50 46.81
CA PHE A 156 -46.50 6.20 46.53
C PHE A 156 -45.31 5.28 46.74
N VAL A 157 -44.31 5.36 45.87
CA VAL A 157 -43.03 4.66 45.99
C VAL A 157 -41.89 5.64 45.88
N THR A 158 -40.94 5.59 46.80
CA THR A 158 -39.76 6.47 46.77
C THR A 158 -38.69 5.91 45.84
N VAL A 159 -37.76 6.76 45.38
CA VAL A 159 -36.58 6.31 44.61
C VAL A 159 -35.77 5.25 45.38
N ASP A 160 -35.71 5.37 46.71
CA ASP A 160 -35.01 4.41 47.58
C ASP A 160 -35.76 3.08 47.76
N GLY A 161 -37.02 3.01 47.32
CA GLY A 161 -37.86 1.80 47.35
C GLY A 161 -38.72 1.65 48.61
N ALA A 162 -39.01 2.73 49.34
CA ALA A 162 -40.05 2.73 50.36
C ALA A 162 -41.43 2.89 49.70
N VAL A 163 -42.45 2.22 50.23
CA VAL A 163 -43.81 2.24 49.68
C VAL A 163 -44.79 2.76 50.72
N VAL A 164 -45.63 3.72 50.35
CA VAL A 164 -46.78 4.18 51.14
C VAL A 164 -48.04 3.67 50.46
N GLU A 165 -48.67 2.67 51.06
CA GLU A 165 -49.91 2.05 50.59
C GLU A 165 -51.11 2.97 50.74
N ARG A 166 -52.17 2.69 49.97
CA ARG A 166 -53.45 3.44 50.02
C ARG A 166 -54.06 3.49 51.43
N SER A 167 -53.81 2.47 52.25
CA SER A 167 -54.26 2.41 53.64
C SER A 167 -53.47 3.31 54.59
N GLY A 168 -52.44 4.00 54.09
CA GLY A 168 -51.46 4.75 54.89
C GLY A 168 -50.35 3.87 55.48
N ALA A 169 -50.37 2.54 55.23
CA ALA A 169 -49.31 1.66 55.70
C ALA A 169 -47.99 1.97 54.96
N VAL A 170 -46.91 2.11 55.72
CA VAL A 170 -45.57 2.38 55.18
C VAL A 170 -44.73 1.11 55.22
N LEU A 171 -44.27 0.67 54.06
CA LEU A 171 -43.32 -0.42 53.90
C LEU A 171 -41.93 0.16 53.64
N LEU A 172 -41.04 -0.01 54.60
CA LEU A 172 -39.61 0.26 54.45
C LEU A 172 -38.91 -1.04 54.05
N ASN A 173 -37.85 -0.95 53.22
CA ASN A 173 -37.13 -2.10 52.69
C ASN A 173 -38.03 -3.10 51.95
N ALA A 174 -38.98 -2.59 51.14
CA ALA A 174 -39.91 -3.42 50.38
C ALA A 174 -39.21 -4.32 49.33
N ALA A 175 -37.98 -3.97 48.93
CA ALA A 175 -37.09 -4.82 48.16
C ALA A 175 -36.36 -5.81 49.09
N SER A 176 -36.89 -7.03 49.23
CA SER A 176 -36.25 -8.17 49.91
C SER A 176 -35.55 -9.07 48.87
N HIS A 177 -34.68 -9.98 49.31
CA HIS A 177 -33.98 -10.93 48.44
C HIS A 177 -34.91 -11.80 47.57
N ALA A 178 -36.18 -11.99 47.98
CA ALA A 178 -37.20 -12.70 47.19
C ALA A 178 -37.91 -11.83 46.13
N THR A 179 -37.78 -10.50 46.19
CA THR A 179 -38.42 -9.57 45.24
C THR A 179 -37.48 -9.07 44.14
N GLY A 180 -36.16 -9.26 44.29
CA GLY A 180 -35.05 -8.90 43.36
C GLY A 180 -35.12 -9.35 41.89
N ILE A 181 -36.19 -10.02 41.47
CA ILE A 181 -36.29 -10.70 40.18
C ILE A 181 -36.31 -9.72 39.01
N ILE A 182 -36.98 -8.57 39.17
CA ILE A 182 -37.07 -7.57 38.09
C ILE A 182 -35.71 -6.92 37.87
N SER A 183 -35.05 -6.48 38.95
CA SER A 183 -33.70 -5.89 38.89
C SER A 183 -32.70 -6.87 38.27
N ARG A 184 -32.65 -8.12 38.76
CA ARG A 184 -31.76 -9.16 38.20
C ARG A 184 -32.03 -9.43 36.73
N ARG A 185 -33.29 -9.47 36.30
CA ARG A 185 -33.66 -9.68 34.88
C ARG A 185 -33.25 -8.52 34.00
N SER A 186 -33.44 -7.29 34.48
CA SER A 186 -33.03 -6.11 33.74
C SER A 186 -31.51 -6.04 33.60
N GLU A 187 -30.76 -6.33 34.67
CA GLU A 187 -29.30 -6.45 34.64
C GLU A 187 -28.84 -7.56 33.67
N LEU A 188 -29.43 -8.75 33.77
CA LEU A 188 -29.12 -9.87 32.86
C LEU A 188 -29.38 -9.49 31.39
N ARG A 189 -30.50 -8.83 31.09
CA ARG A 189 -30.82 -8.36 29.74
C ARG A 189 -29.77 -7.35 29.25
N GLN A 190 -29.39 -6.39 30.08
CA GLN A 190 -28.38 -5.39 29.73
C GLN A 190 -27.00 -6.05 29.49
N LEU A 191 -26.56 -6.91 30.41
CA LEU A 191 -25.30 -7.63 30.30
C LEU A 191 -25.27 -8.55 29.07
N THR A 192 -26.38 -9.22 28.76
CA THR A 192 -26.48 -10.08 27.57
C THR A 192 -26.37 -9.25 26.29
N ALA A 193 -27.03 -8.09 26.24
CA ALA A 193 -26.91 -7.18 25.09
C ALA A 193 -25.48 -6.66 24.94
N GLN A 194 -24.83 -6.26 26.04
CA GLN A 194 -23.43 -5.83 26.05
C GLN A 194 -22.48 -6.95 25.58
N LEU A 195 -22.69 -8.18 26.04
CA LEU A 195 -21.91 -9.34 25.60
C LEU A 195 -22.08 -9.60 24.10
N GLN A 196 -23.29 -9.47 23.57
CA GLN A 196 -23.54 -9.61 22.13
C GLN A 196 -22.82 -8.52 21.32
N THR A 197 -22.88 -7.27 21.76
CA THR A 197 -22.14 -6.17 21.11
C THR A 197 -20.64 -6.41 21.14
N LEU A 198 -20.08 -6.75 22.31
CA LEU A 198 -18.65 -7.03 22.46
C LEU A 198 -18.20 -8.24 21.61
N ALA A 199 -19.03 -9.27 21.49
CA ALA A 199 -18.74 -10.41 20.62
C ALA A 199 -18.68 -9.99 19.14
N GLN A 200 -19.63 -9.17 18.68
CA GLN A 200 -19.63 -8.64 17.31
C GLN A 200 -18.41 -7.75 17.03
N GLU A 201 -18.03 -6.89 17.98
CA GLU A 201 -16.84 -6.05 17.88
C GLU A 201 -15.56 -6.90 17.84
N SER A 202 -15.47 -7.94 18.67
CA SER A 202 -14.35 -8.89 18.67
C SER A 202 -14.22 -9.63 17.34
N ASP A 203 -15.33 -10.14 16.79
CA ASP A 203 -15.33 -10.84 15.51
C ASP A 203 -14.92 -9.92 14.35
N ALA A 204 -15.43 -8.68 14.35
CA ALA A 204 -15.04 -7.67 13.35
C ALA A 204 -13.55 -7.31 13.44
N ALA A 205 -13.02 -7.14 14.66
CA ALA A 205 -11.60 -6.88 14.88
C ALA A 205 -10.73 -8.06 14.40
N ALA A 206 -11.13 -9.30 14.68
CA ALA A 206 -10.42 -10.49 14.23
C ALA A 206 -10.37 -10.59 12.69
N GLN A 207 -11.47 -10.29 12.00
CA GLN A 207 -11.49 -10.24 10.53
C GLN A 207 -10.55 -9.16 9.98
N GLN A 208 -10.50 -7.99 10.63
CA GLN A 208 -9.61 -6.90 10.21
C GLN A 208 -8.13 -7.25 10.39
N VAL A 209 -7.79 -7.94 11.49
CA VAL A 209 -6.43 -8.47 11.71
C VAL A 209 -6.05 -9.43 10.59
N GLN A 210 -6.89 -10.42 10.30
CA GLN A 210 -6.62 -11.42 9.25
C GLN A 210 -6.46 -10.77 7.87
N ALA A 211 -7.28 -9.77 7.54
CA ALA A 211 -7.17 -9.03 6.28
C ALA A 211 -5.85 -8.25 6.20
N THR A 212 -5.44 -7.61 7.30
CA THR A 212 -4.19 -6.84 7.39
C THR A 212 -2.98 -7.76 7.29
N GLU A 213 -2.98 -8.91 7.97
CA GLU A 213 -1.92 -9.92 7.87
C GLU A 213 -1.76 -10.42 6.43
N SER A 214 -2.87 -10.68 5.73
CA SER A 214 -2.84 -11.09 4.33
C SER A 214 -2.23 -10.02 3.42
N GLN A 215 -2.57 -8.75 3.65
CA GLN A 215 -1.99 -7.61 2.91
C GLN A 215 -0.49 -7.45 3.19
N ILE A 216 -0.06 -7.64 4.45
CA ILE A 216 1.37 -7.60 4.81
C ILE A 216 2.13 -8.68 4.04
N THR A 217 1.65 -9.93 4.04
CA THR A 217 2.30 -11.02 3.30
C THR A 217 2.39 -10.72 1.81
N GLU A 218 1.32 -10.18 1.20
CA GLU A 218 1.33 -9.81 -0.22
C GLU A 218 2.37 -8.70 -0.52
N LEU A 219 2.44 -7.68 0.34
CA LEU A 219 3.40 -6.58 0.21
C LEU A 219 4.84 -7.05 0.44
N GLU A 220 5.08 -7.98 1.36
CA GLU A 220 6.38 -8.59 1.60
C GLU A 220 6.84 -9.36 0.36
N GLU A 221 5.96 -10.15 -0.26
CA GLU A 221 6.27 -10.83 -1.52
C GLU A 221 6.57 -9.85 -2.67
N GLN A 222 5.79 -8.77 -2.78
CA GLN A 222 6.04 -7.72 -3.77
C GLN A 222 7.39 -7.04 -3.55
N CYS A 223 7.73 -6.71 -2.29
CA CYS A 223 9.02 -6.15 -1.94
C CYS A 223 10.17 -7.09 -2.31
N GLN A 224 10.02 -8.39 -2.02
CA GLN A 224 11.04 -9.38 -2.36
C GLN A 224 11.24 -9.50 -3.87
N ARG A 225 10.15 -9.59 -4.65
CA ARG A 225 10.21 -9.60 -6.13
C ARG A 225 10.91 -8.36 -6.69
N LEU A 226 10.60 -7.17 -6.17
CA LEU A 226 11.24 -5.94 -6.59
C LEU A 226 12.72 -5.88 -6.20
N ALA A 227 13.09 -6.42 -5.03
CA ALA A 227 14.48 -6.48 -4.59
C ALA A 227 15.31 -7.42 -5.49
N ASP A 228 14.75 -8.55 -5.89
CA ASP A 228 15.40 -9.50 -6.80
C ASP A 228 15.56 -8.89 -8.20
N LEU A 229 14.52 -8.26 -8.75
CA LEU A 229 14.61 -7.55 -10.04
C LEU A 229 15.64 -6.41 -10.00
N ALA A 230 15.70 -5.66 -8.89
CA ALA A 230 16.68 -4.59 -8.73
C ALA A 230 18.11 -5.13 -8.65
N ARG A 231 18.32 -6.36 -8.14
CA ARG A 231 19.63 -7.03 -8.15
C ARG A 231 20.01 -7.43 -9.57
N GLU A 232 19.11 -8.09 -10.30
CA GLU A 232 19.34 -8.49 -11.70
C GLU A 232 19.71 -7.29 -12.59
N LEU A 233 18.96 -6.19 -12.48
CA LEU A 233 19.23 -4.97 -13.25
C LEU A 233 20.57 -4.32 -12.90
N ARG A 234 21.02 -4.42 -11.64
CA ARG A 234 22.35 -3.93 -11.24
C ARG A 234 23.46 -4.78 -11.85
N ASP A 235 23.29 -6.09 -11.86
CA ASP A 235 24.27 -7.00 -12.44
C ASP A 235 24.37 -6.78 -13.96
N GLU A 236 23.24 -6.67 -14.67
CA GLU A 236 23.22 -6.31 -16.09
C GLU A 236 23.89 -4.94 -16.37
N ALA A 237 23.65 -3.95 -15.52
CA ALA A 237 24.26 -2.63 -15.67
C ALA A 237 25.79 -2.70 -15.44
N ALA A 238 26.26 -3.50 -14.49
CA ALA A 238 27.68 -3.73 -14.26
C ALA A 238 28.34 -4.40 -15.47
N ASP A 239 27.70 -5.44 -16.04
CA ASP A 239 28.19 -6.13 -17.23
C ASP A 239 28.25 -5.21 -18.46
N ARG A 240 27.19 -4.44 -18.72
CA ARG A 240 27.19 -3.44 -19.81
C ARG A 240 28.29 -2.40 -19.61
N ASN A 241 28.48 -1.91 -18.39
CA ASN A 241 29.55 -0.95 -18.09
C ASN A 241 30.95 -1.55 -18.32
N ALA A 242 31.15 -2.83 -17.98
CA ALA A 242 32.40 -3.53 -18.27
C ALA A 242 32.65 -3.64 -19.79
N GLN A 243 31.62 -4.02 -20.56
CA GLN A 243 31.70 -4.09 -22.03
C GLN A 243 32.04 -2.72 -22.65
N VAL A 244 31.38 -1.65 -22.20
CA VAL A 244 31.66 -0.28 -22.67
C VAL A 244 33.10 0.12 -22.36
N ARG A 245 33.63 -0.24 -21.18
CA ARG A 245 35.04 0.04 -20.84
C ARG A 245 36.01 -0.67 -21.78
N VAL A 246 35.77 -1.95 -22.09
CA VAL A 246 36.59 -2.72 -23.03
C VAL A 246 36.52 -2.11 -24.44
N ALA A 247 35.31 -1.81 -24.93
CA ALA A 247 35.12 -1.19 -26.24
C ALA A 247 35.83 0.17 -26.36
N ARG A 248 35.77 1.01 -25.31
CA ARG A 248 36.48 2.30 -25.27
C ARG A 248 38.00 2.13 -25.28
N ALA A 249 38.53 1.14 -24.56
CA ALA A 249 39.96 0.87 -24.55
C ALA A 249 40.44 0.41 -25.93
N GLU A 250 39.66 -0.43 -26.61
CA GLU A 250 39.97 -0.89 -27.96
C GLU A 250 39.88 0.24 -29.00
N GLN A 251 38.85 1.09 -28.90
CA GLN A 251 38.74 2.28 -29.73
C GLN A 251 39.98 3.19 -29.58
N ALA A 252 40.39 3.49 -28.35
CA ALA A 252 41.58 4.31 -28.09
C ALA A 252 42.87 3.66 -28.60
N ARG A 253 42.95 2.32 -28.62
CA ARG A 253 44.08 1.58 -29.20
C ARG A 253 44.12 1.74 -30.72
N LEU A 254 42.97 1.56 -31.38
CA LEU A 254 42.84 1.70 -32.83
C LEU A 254 43.10 3.14 -33.29
N GLU A 255 42.62 4.14 -32.55
CA GLU A 255 42.90 5.55 -32.82
C GLU A 255 44.42 5.84 -32.81
N LYS A 256 45.15 5.36 -31.80
CA LYS A 256 46.61 5.49 -31.74
C LYS A 256 47.32 4.77 -32.89
N GLN A 257 46.83 3.60 -33.31
CA GLN A 257 47.37 2.88 -34.45
C GLN A 257 47.14 3.62 -35.76
N ALA A 258 45.95 4.19 -35.95
CA ALA A 258 45.63 5.01 -37.11
C ALA A 258 46.51 6.27 -37.17
N GLU A 259 46.70 6.96 -36.04
CA GLU A 259 47.62 8.11 -35.96
C GLU A 259 49.06 7.73 -36.31
N ALA A 260 49.55 6.59 -35.83
CA ALA A 260 50.89 6.12 -36.14
C ALA A 260 51.03 5.77 -37.64
N ALA A 261 50.06 5.04 -38.19
CA ALA A 261 50.03 4.70 -39.61
C ALA A 261 49.97 5.95 -40.51
N GLU A 262 49.22 6.97 -40.11
CA GLU A 262 49.15 8.25 -40.83
C GLU A 262 50.50 8.97 -40.81
N ARG A 263 51.21 9.01 -39.67
CA ARG A 263 52.57 9.57 -39.59
C ARG A 263 53.56 8.80 -40.47
N ASP A 264 53.49 7.47 -40.44
CA ASP A 264 54.35 6.62 -41.26
C ASP A 264 54.08 6.86 -42.76
N TYR A 265 52.81 6.97 -43.15
CA TYR A 265 52.41 7.31 -44.51
C TYR A 265 52.94 8.68 -44.94
N GLN A 266 52.77 9.73 -44.14
CA GLN A 266 53.29 11.06 -44.42
C GLN A 266 54.82 11.05 -44.57
N SER A 267 55.54 10.30 -43.73
CA SER A 267 56.99 10.13 -43.83
C SER A 267 57.41 9.42 -45.12
N ALA A 268 56.62 8.44 -45.58
CA ALA A 268 56.89 7.71 -46.81
C ALA A 268 56.65 8.60 -48.03
N VAL A 269 55.59 9.41 -48.03
CA VAL A 269 55.31 10.40 -49.07
C VAL A 269 56.42 11.45 -49.15
N ALA A 270 56.90 11.96 -48.01
CA ALA A 270 58.02 12.91 -47.98
C ALA A 270 59.30 12.29 -48.56
N ARG A 271 59.67 11.08 -48.13
CA ARG A 271 60.82 10.34 -48.68
C ARG A 271 60.70 10.06 -50.18
N GLN A 272 59.49 9.75 -50.64
CA GLN A 272 59.21 9.57 -52.07
C GLN A 272 59.43 10.87 -52.84
N SER A 273 58.94 12.01 -52.33
CA SER A 273 59.17 13.32 -52.95
C SER A 273 60.67 13.68 -53.00
N GLU A 274 61.40 13.49 -51.90
CA GLU A 274 62.85 13.73 -51.85
C GLU A 274 63.60 12.84 -52.84
N SER A 275 63.24 11.57 -52.92
CA SER A 275 63.84 10.63 -53.87
C SER A 275 63.55 11.03 -55.31
N SER A 276 62.31 11.46 -55.63
CA SER A 276 61.95 11.96 -56.96
C SER A 276 62.75 13.21 -57.34
N GLN A 277 62.89 14.18 -56.42
CA GLN A 277 63.72 15.37 -56.65
C GLN A 277 65.20 15.02 -56.86
N LEU A 278 65.71 14.05 -56.11
CA LEU A 278 67.08 13.57 -56.28
C LEU A 278 67.26 12.91 -57.66
N ILE A 279 66.32 12.07 -58.10
CA ILE A 279 66.34 11.47 -59.44
C ILE A 279 66.33 12.54 -60.52
N GLU A 280 65.45 13.55 -60.43
CA GLU A 280 65.42 14.67 -61.37
C GLU A 280 66.75 15.43 -61.42
N SER A 281 67.36 15.68 -60.25
CA SER A 281 68.65 16.36 -60.17
C SER A 281 69.80 15.54 -60.79
N LEU A 282 69.80 14.22 -60.57
CA LEU A 282 70.79 13.30 -61.14
C LEU A 282 70.62 13.20 -62.66
N GLN A 283 69.38 13.15 -63.16
CA GLN A 283 69.10 13.17 -64.59
C GLN A 283 69.56 14.48 -65.25
N ALA A 284 69.37 15.62 -64.58
CA ALA A 284 69.87 16.91 -65.07
C ALA A 284 71.41 16.95 -65.12
N GLN A 285 72.09 16.45 -64.07
CA GLN A 285 73.54 16.32 -64.05
C GLN A 285 74.07 15.36 -65.12
N GLU A 286 73.38 14.23 -65.34
CA GLU A 286 73.70 13.28 -66.39
C GLU A 286 73.60 13.95 -67.76
N GLN A 287 72.50 14.64 -68.06
CA GLN A 287 72.34 15.39 -69.32
C GLN A 287 73.41 16.47 -69.51
N GLU A 288 73.76 17.21 -68.46
CA GLU A 288 74.84 18.19 -68.53
C GLU A 288 76.20 17.54 -68.81
N SER A 289 76.50 16.41 -68.14
CA SER A 289 77.73 15.66 -68.37
C SER A 289 77.81 15.07 -69.78
N GLN A 290 76.69 14.57 -70.31
CA GLN A 290 76.58 14.09 -71.69
C GLN A 290 76.78 15.23 -72.69
N ARG A 291 76.19 16.41 -72.46
CA ARG A 291 76.43 17.60 -73.29
C ARG A 291 77.90 17.98 -73.30
N LYS A 292 78.54 18.06 -72.13
CA LYS A 292 79.98 18.35 -72.02
C LYS A 292 80.84 17.29 -72.70
N ALA A 293 80.46 16.02 -72.62
CA ALA A 293 81.16 14.93 -73.31
C ALA A 293 81.07 15.10 -74.83
N VAL A 294 79.87 15.37 -75.38
CA VAL A 294 79.69 15.66 -76.82
C VAL A 294 80.45 16.91 -77.24
N GLU A 295 80.41 17.99 -76.46
CA GLU A 295 81.20 19.21 -76.73
C GLU A 295 82.71 18.91 -76.75
N ALA A 296 83.20 18.10 -75.82
CA ALA A 296 84.59 17.67 -75.77
C ALA A 296 84.96 16.77 -76.97
N GLU A 297 84.08 15.85 -77.39
CA GLU A 297 84.27 15.03 -78.58
C GLU A 297 84.38 15.90 -79.85
N VAL A 298 83.46 16.85 -80.03
CA VAL A 298 83.50 17.81 -81.16
C VAL A 298 84.79 18.65 -81.11
N ALA A 299 85.23 19.08 -79.92
CA ALA A 299 86.47 19.82 -79.76
C ALA A 299 87.71 18.97 -80.10
N ILE A 300 87.71 17.69 -79.72
CA ILE A 300 88.77 16.73 -80.07
C ILE A 300 88.81 16.53 -81.59
N GLU A 301 87.66 16.31 -82.24
CA GLU A 301 87.59 16.18 -83.70
C GLU A 301 88.10 17.44 -84.41
N ALA A 302 87.69 18.63 -83.94
CA ALA A 302 88.18 19.90 -84.48
C ALA A 302 89.70 20.07 -84.27
N ALA A 303 90.24 19.66 -83.13
CA ALA A 303 91.67 19.69 -82.86
C ALA A 303 92.45 18.70 -83.75
N LEU A 304 91.93 17.49 -83.96
CA LEU A 304 92.50 16.50 -84.87
C LEU A 304 92.48 17.02 -86.32
N ALA A 305 91.41 17.67 -86.76
CA ALA A 305 91.34 18.29 -88.08
C ALA A 305 92.38 19.41 -88.25
N ARG A 306 92.55 20.28 -87.23
CA ARG A 306 93.62 21.29 -87.22
C ARG A 306 95.01 20.67 -87.23
N PHE A 307 95.21 19.58 -86.50
CA PHE A 307 96.47 18.84 -86.47
C PHE A 307 96.79 18.26 -87.85
N ALA A 308 95.81 17.63 -88.51
CA ALA A 308 95.97 17.11 -89.87
C ALA A 308 96.26 18.22 -90.89
N ASP A 309 95.62 19.39 -90.79
CA ASP A 309 95.93 20.56 -91.63
C ASP A 309 97.36 21.07 -91.39
N CYS A 310 97.79 21.17 -90.13
CA CYS A 310 99.16 21.50 -89.77
C CYS A 310 100.18 20.49 -90.31
N GLU A 311 99.91 19.18 -90.21
CA GLU A 311 100.77 18.15 -90.81
C GLU A 311 100.83 18.26 -92.33
N ALA A 312 99.70 18.55 -93.00
CA ALA A 312 99.67 18.75 -94.44
C ALA A 312 100.51 19.97 -94.85
N ARG A 313 100.42 21.08 -94.10
CA ARG A 313 101.27 22.26 -94.28
C ARG A 313 102.74 21.94 -94.03
N HIS A 314 103.06 21.16 -92.99
CA HIS A 314 104.42 20.72 -92.72
C HIS A 314 104.97 19.91 -93.89
N LYS A 315 104.23 18.91 -94.39
CA LYS A 315 104.62 18.11 -95.56
C LYS A 315 104.78 18.98 -96.82
N ALA A 316 103.91 19.96 -97.02
CA ALA A 316 104.04 20.90 -98.13
C ALA A 316 105.29 21.78 -98.01
N CYS A 317 105.59 22.28 -96.80
CA CYS A 317 106.84 22.97 -96.49
C CYS A 317 108.06 22.07 -96.70
N ASP A 318 108.02 20.79 -96.29
CA ASP A 318 109.10 19.82 -96.54
C ASP A 318 109.29 19.57 -98.04
N LEU A 319 108.21 19.49 -98.82
CA LEU A 319 108.24 19.39 -100.27
C LEU A 319 108.82 20.63 -100.94
N GLN A 320 108.48 21.82 -100.45
CA GLN A 320 109.07 23.08 -100.91
C GLN A 320 110.54 23.20 -100.51
N TRP A 321 110.90 22.73 -99.31
CA TRP A 321 112.28 22.67 -98.86
C TRP A 321 113.08 21.72 -99.74
N THR A 322 112.53 20.53 -100.07
CA THR A 322 113.23 19.53 -100.88
C THR A 322 113.36 19.99 -102.33
N SER A 323 112.34 20.64 -102.90
CA SER A 323 112.43 21.23 -104.24
C SER A 323 113.44 22.39 -104.28
N ALA A 324 113.45 23.26 -103.26
CA ALA A 324 114.46 24.32 -103.12
C ALA A 324 115.88 23.73 -102.96
N LYS A 325 116.04 22.61 -102.25
CA LYS A 325 117.32 21.89 -102.16
C LYS A 325 117.77 21.32 -103.50
N VAL A 326 116.84 20.79 -104.30
CA VAL A 326 117.12 20.27 -105.65
C VAL A 326 117.43 21.39 -106.64
N GLU A 327 116.73 22.53 -106.54
CA GLU A 327 117.04 23.76 -107.29
C GLU A 327 118.42 24.30 -106.93
N LEU A 328 118.75 24.33 -105.63
CA LEU A 328 120.08 24.72 -105.17
C LEU A 328 121.15 23.80 -105.77
N ALA A 329 120.97 22.47 -105.68
CA ALA A 329 121.89 21.49 -106.27
C ALA A 329 121.99 21.60 -107.80
N LYS A 330 120.89 21.94 -108.49
CA LYS A 330 120.90 22.24 -109.93
C LYS A 330 121.68 23.52 -110.24
N SER A 331 121.51 24.57 -109.44
CA SER A 331 122.22 25.83 -109.61
C SER A 331 123.72 25.68 -109.34
N GLU A 332 124.10 24.87 -108.34
CA GLU A 332 125.48 24.49 -108.04
C GLU A 332 126.09 23.72 -109.21
N HIS A 333 125.38 22.72 -109.76
CA HIS A 333 125.81 22.02 -110.98
C HIS A 333 125.84 22.92 -112.23
N HIS A 334 125.01 23.95 -112.32
CA HIS A 334 125.04 24.92 -113.42
C HIS A 334 126.27 25.83 -113.34
N VAL A 335 126.67 26.20 -112.12
CA VAL A 335 127.92 26.92 -111.86
C VAL A 335 129.14 26.04 -112.19
N GLU A 336 129.13 24.77 -111.81
CA GLU A 336 130.18 23.80 -112.19
C GLU A 336 130.24 23.58 -113.72
N GLY A 337 129.08 23.48 -114.38
CA GLY A 337 129.00 23.31 -115.83
C GLY A 337 129.44 24.54 -116.64
N LEU A 338 129.19 25.75 -116.13
CA LEU A 338 129.67 26.99 -116.74
C LEU A 338 131.18 27.21 -116.50
N ALA A 339 131.70 26.80 -115.34
CA ALA A 339 133.13 26.77 -115.08
C ALA A 339 133.86 25.81 -116.03
N ALA A 340 133.28 24.64 -116.33
CA ALA A 340 133.83 23.68 -117.28
C ALA A 340 133.81 24.17 -118.75
N ARG A 341 132.79 24.94 -119.16
CA ARG A 341 132.69 25.49 -120.53
C ARG A 341 133.61 26.67 -120.81
N LEU A 342 133.99 27.45 -119.80
CA LEU A 342 134.96 28.53 -119.95
C LEU A 342 136.41 28.02 -120.05
N ALA A 343 136.69 26.82 -119.56
CA ALA A 343 138.02 26.20 -119.64
C ALA A 343 138.37 25.62 -121.03
N GLN A 344 137.43 25.60 -121.99
CA GLN A 344 137.58 24.92 -123.29
C GLN A 344 137.68 25.86 -124.52
N ILE A 345 137.94 27.16 -124.31
CA ILE A 345 138.24 28.13 -125.39
C ILE A 345 139.66 28.74 -125.21
N GLN A 346 140.57 28.03 -124.53
CA GLN A 346 141.99 28.03 -124.86
C GLN A 346 142.29 26.81 -125.73
#